data_AF-A0A2E4L160-F1
#
_entry.id   AF-A0A2E4L160-F1
#
_cell.length_a   1.000
_cell.length_b   1.000
_cell.length_c   1.000
_cell.angle_alpha   90.00
_cell.angle_beta   90.00
_cell.angle_gamma   90.00
#
_symmetry.space_group_name_H-M   'P 1'
#
loop_
_entity.id
_entity.type
_entity.pdbx_description
1 polymer ?
#
loop_
_entity_poly.entity_id
_entity_poly.type
_entity_poly.pdbx_seq_one_letter_code
_entity_poly.pdbx_strand_id
1 'polypeptide(L)'
;MDAVTFEIDAQLKQTSYPIISLSVCDLRLVDDQRWPWLLIIPRVPHTVELIDLSPELRSGVWLEIDHVARVMRDQFSPYKLNIAALGNQVRQLHIHSIARFPEDAAWPNPVWGVGDPEPYDATLLNTRLGALRDGFA
;
A
#
# COMPACT_ATOMS: atom_id res chain seq x y z
N MET A 1 -30.68 11.59 4.14
CA MET A 1 -29.75 10.82 3.30
C MET A 1 -28.42 10.92 4.02
N ASP A 2 -28.08 9.89 4.79
CA ASP A 2 -26.82 9.90 5.52
C ASP A 2 -25.69 9.86 4.51
N ALA A 3 -24.84 10.89 4.53
CA ALA A 3 -23.65 10.93 3.70
C ALA A 3 -22.76 9.78 4.15
N VAL A 4 -22.67 8.74 3.31
CA VAL A 4 -21.79 7.60 3.57
C VAL A 4 -20.36 8.14 3.63
N THR A 5 -19.77 8.05 4.83
CA THR A 5 -18.42 8.54 5.08
C THR A 5 -17.43 7.44 4.75
N PHE A 6 -16.36 7.79 4.03
CA PHE A 6 -15.26 6.87 3.78
C PHE A 6 -14.49 6.61 5.07
N GLU A 7 -14.28 5.34 5.40
CA GLU A 7 -13.36 4.93 6.45
C GLU A 7 -12.52 3.74 5.99
N ILE A 8 -11.23 3.75 6.35
CA ILE A 8 -10.36 2.60 6.12
C ILE A 8 -10.78 1.45 7.05
N ASP A 9 -10.83 0.24 6.51
CA ASP A 9 -11.13 -1.00 7.19
C ASP A 9 -10.25 -1.19 8.44
N ALA A 10 -10.85 -1.73 9.50
CA ALA A 10 -10.18 -1.88 10.78
C ALA A 10 -8.94 -2.80 10.71
N GLN A 11 -8.98 -3.85 9.89
CA GLN A 11 -7.85 -4.75 9.72
C GLN A 11 -6.71 -4.06 8.98
N LEU A 12 -6.99 -3.29 7.93
CA LEU A 12 -5.96 -2.49 7.26
C LEU A 12 -5.34 -1.46 8.21
N LYS A 13 -6.16 -0.79 9.05
CA LYS A 13 -5.67 0.15 10.07
C LYS A 13 -4.77 -0.55 11.10
N GLN A 14 -5.12 -1.77 11.50
CA GLN A 14 -4.38 -2.53 12.52
C GLN A 14 -3.02 -3.03 12.01
N THR A 15 -2.92 -3.41 10.73
CA THR A 15 -1.72 -4.03 10.16
C THR A 15 -0.89 -3.06 9.32
N SER A 16 -1.10 -1.74 9.47
CA SER A 16 -0.33 -0.74 8.72
C SER A 16 -0.33 0.64 9.37
N TYR A 17 0.69 1.44 9.07
CA TYR A 17 0.87 2.80 9.57
C TYR A 17 0.54 3.85 8.50
N PRO A 18 -0.11 4.99 8.84
CA PRO A 18 -0.41 6.04 7.87
C PRO A 18 0.86 6.79 7.42
N ILE A 19 0.99 7.01 6.11
CA ILE A 19 2.09 7.79 5.53
C ILE A 19 1.59 9.21 5.22
N ILE A 20 0.76 9.34 4.18
CA ILE A 20 0.15 10.57 3.67
C ILE A 20 -1.16 10.25 2.93
N SER A 21 -1.93 11.29 2.65
CA SER A 21 -3.04 11.27 1.69
C SER A 21 -2.59 11.88 0.38
N LEU A 22 -2.69 11.14 -0.73
CA LEU A 22 -2.54 11.67 -2.09
C LEU A 22 -3.83 12.39 -2.53
N SER A 23 -4.02 12.62 -3.82
CA SER A 23 -5.21 13.29 -4.36
C SER A 23 -6.49 12.46 -4.18
N VAL A 24 -6.42 11.14 -4.44
CA VAL A 24 -7.59 10.23 -4.34
C VAL A 24 -7.37 9.02 -3.42
N CYS A 25 -6.12 8.64 -3.13
CA CYS A 25 -5.82 7.51 -2.24
C CYS A 25 -5.13 7.92 -0.93
N ASP A 26 -5.38 7.14 0.13
CA ASP A 26 -4.53 7.13 1.32
C ASP A 26 -3.41 6.11 1.16
N LEU A 27 -2.20 6.48 1.59
CA LEU A 27 -1.04 5.60 1.61
C LEU A 27 -0.74 5.11 3.01
N ARG A 28 -0.49 3.81 3.13
CA ARG A 28 -0.11 3.17 4.39
C ARG A 28 1.08 2.24 4.21
N LEU A 29 1.95 2.16 5.21
CA LEU A 29 3.06 1.21 5.29
C LEU A 29 2.58 -0.04 6.02
N VAL A 30 2.60 -1.20 5.38
CA VAL A 30 2.28 -2.48 6.04
C VAL A 30 3.27 -2.73 7.18
N ASP A 31 2.79 -3.19 8.34
CA ASP A 31 3.63 -3.51 9.51
C ASP A 31 4.30 -4.88 9.37
N ASP A 32 5.10 -5.01 8.31
CA ASP A 32 5.94 -6.17 8.05
C ASP A 32 7.26 -5.68 7.44
N GLN A 33 8.30 -5.60 8.26
CA GLN A 33 9.59 -5.02 7.90
C GLN A 33 10.39 -5.89 6.91
N ARG A 34 9.97 -7.14 6.69
CA ARG A 34 10.62 -8.07 5.76
C ARG A 34 10.63 -7.53 4.33
N TRP A 35 9.67 -6.67 3.97
CA TRP A 35 9.63 -6.00 2.68
C TRP A 35 9.19 -4.53 2.82
N PRO A 36 9.73 -3.61 2.02
CA PRO A 36 9.09 -2.32 1.82
C PRO A 36 7.76 -2.52 1.09
N TRP A 37 6.66 -2.34 1.83
CA TRP A 37 5.33 -2.70 1.37
C TRP A 37 4.32 -1.61 1.70
N LEU A 38 3.79 -0.98 0.64
CA LEU A 38 2.75 0.03 0.74
C LEU A 38 1.37 -0.50 0.34
N LEU A 39 0.35 0.05 1.00
CA LEU A 39 -1.05 -0.02 0.59
C LEU A 39 -1.46 1.32 0.00
N ILE A 40 -2.15 1.27 -1.13
CA ILE A 40 -2.78 2.40 -1.82
C ILE A 40 -4.28 2.18 -1.72
N ILE A 41 -4.99 3.04 -1.00
CA ILE A 41 -6.41 2.83 -0.64
C ILE A 41 -7.24 3.98 -1.19
N PRO A 42 -8.01 3.77 -2.29
CA PRO A 42 -8.90 4.81 -2.83
C PRO A 42 -9.92 5.26 -1.80
N ARG A 43 -10.06 6.59 -1.61
CA ARG A 43 -11.00 7.19 -0.63
C ARG A 43 -12.43 7.22 -1.14
N VAL A 44 -12.95 6.06 -1.53
CA VAL A 44 -14.31 5.88 -2.06
C VAL A 44 -15.05 4.86 -1.19
N PRO A 45 -16.17 5.24 -0.53
CA PRO A 45 -16.90 4.32 0.33
C PRO A 45 -17.36 3.06 -0.42
N HIS A 46 -17.38 1.92 0.26
CA HIS A 46 -17.92 0.64 -0.21
C HIS A 46 -17.32 0.08 -1.52
N THR A 47 -16.21 0.64 -2.01
CA THR A 47 -15.51 0.13 -3.19
C THR A 47 -14.77 -1.16 -2.84
N VAL A 48 -15.01 -2.21 -3.64
CA VAL A 48 -14.38 -3.53 -3.47
C VAL A 48 -13.40 -3.80 -4.61
N GLU A 49 -13.81 -3.48 -5.83
CA GLU A 49 -13.04 -3.75 -7.04
C GLU A 49 -12.61 -2.47 -7.76
N LEU A 50 -11.53 -2.53 -8.54
CA LEU A 50 -11.14 -1.42 -9.42
C LEU A 50 -12.24 -1.04 -10.43
N ILE A 51 -13.12 -1.98 -10.78
CA ILE A 51 -14.25 -1.74 -11.70
C ILE A 51 -15.45 -1.06 -11.03
N ASP A 52 -15.47 -0.95 -9.70
CA ASP A 52 -16.49 -0.19 -8.97
C ASP A 52 -16.26 1.33 -9.05
N LEU A 53 -15.02 1.73 -9.38
CA LEU A 53 -14.63 3.13 -9.55
C LEU A 53 -15.18 3.71 -10.86
N SER A 54 -15.55 4.99 -10.85
CA SER A 54 -15.83 5.72 -12.09
C SER A 54 -14.58 5.74 -12.99
N PRO A 55 -14.72 5.84 -14.33
CA PRO A 55 -13.57 5.91 -15.23
C PRO A 55 -12.55 7.00 -14.86
N GLU A 56 -13.04 8.15 -14.40
CA GLU A 56 -12.22 9.29 -13.99
C GLU A 56 -11.43 8.96 -12.71
N LEU A 57 -12.11 8.44 -11.69
CA LEU A 57 -11.47 8.05 -10.43
C LEU A 57 -10.48 6.90 -10.64
N ARG A 58 -10.84 5.91 -11.45
CA ARG A 58 -9.94 4.79 -11.78
C ARG A 58 -8.66 5.27 -12.47
N SER A 59 -8.78 6.27 -13.35
CA SER A 59 -7.61 6.90 -13.99
C SER A 59 -6.74 7.63 -12.97
N GLY A 60 -7.35 8.36 -12.02
CA GLY A 60 -6.64 8.99 -10.90
C GLY A 60 -5.90 7.99 -10.01
N VAL A 61 -6.55 6.89 -9.64
CA VAL A 61 -5.93 5.79 -8.88
C VAL A 61 -4.76 5.19 -9.64
N TRP A 62 -4.87 5.01 -10.96
CA TRP A 62 -3.78 4.47 -11.78
C TRP A 62 -2.56 5.39 -11.82
N LEU A 63 -2.77 6.70 -11.95
CA LEU A 63 -1.69 7.69 -11.87
C LEU A 63 -0.99 7.68 -10.50
N GLU A 64 -1.74 7.47 -9.42
CA GLU A 64 -1.17 7.35 -8.07
C GLU A 64 -0.42 6.03 -7.86
N ILE A 65 -0.88 4.92 -8.46
CA ILE A 65 -0.12 3.66 -8.49
C ILE A 65 1.23 3.86 -9.18
N ASP A 66 1.25 4.53 -10.33
CA ASP A 66 2.49 4.85 -11.05
C ASP A 66 3.42 5.75 -10.23
N HIS A 67 2.87 6.77 -9.56
CA HIS A 67 3.62 7.67 -8.70
C HIS A 67 4.27 6.90 -7.53
N VAL A 68 3.47 6.10 -6.81
CA VAL A 68 3.95 5.26 -5.70
C VAL A 68 5.01 4.26 -6.17
N ALA A 69 4.82 3.62 -7.31
CA ALA A 69 5.79 2.70 -7.87
C ALA A 69 7.14 3.38 -8.17
N ARG A 70 7.14 4.61 -8.70
CA ARG A 70 8.36 5.39 -8.95
C ARG A 70 9.07 5.77 -7.66
N VAL A 71 8.35 6.29 -6.68
CA VAL A 71 8.91 6.61 -5.35
C VAL A 71 9.51 5.37 -4.71
N MET A 72 8.80 4.24 -4.72
CA MET A 72 9.30 2.96 -4.21
C MET A 72 10.55 2.48 -4.96
N ARG A 73 10.60 2.65 -6.28
CA ARG A 73 11.80 2.31 -7.05
C ARG A 73 12.99 3.18 -6.65
N ASP A 74 12.78 4.48 -6.54
CA ASP A 74 13.86 5.44 -6.32
C ASP A 74 14.37 5.39 -4.86
N GLN A 75 13.49 5.15 -3.89
CA GLN A 75 13.84 5.03 -2.46
C GLN A 75 14.53 3.71 -2.10
N PHE A 76 14.14 2.60 -2.73
CA PHE A 76 14.58 1.27 -2.31
C PHE A 76 15.46 0.54 -3.33
N SER A 77 15.54 1.04 -4.56
CA SER A 77 16.26 0.38 -5.68
C SER A 77 15.98 -1.13 -5.78
N PRO A 78 14.69 -1.56 -5.77
CA PRO A 78 14.37 -2.98 -5.78
C PRO A 78 14.74 -3.64 -7.09
N TYR A 79 15.01 -4.94 -7.03
CA TYR A 79 15.18 -5.75 -8.24
C TYR A 79 13.86 -5.83 -9.03
N LYS A 80 12.72 -5.87 -8.34
CA LYS A 80 11.39 -5.88 -8.97
C LYS A 80 10.34 -5.24 -8.06
N LEU A 81 9.34 -4.59 -8.65
CA LEU A 81 8.11 -4.22 -7.95
C LEU A 81 7.01 -5.27 -8.17
N ASN A 82 6.26 -5.61 -7.12
CA ASN A 82 5.01 -6.34 -7.22
C ASN A 82 3.86 -5.40 -6.92
N ILE A 83 2.88 -5.35 -7.82
CA ILE A 83 1.68 -4.52 -7.71
C ILE A 83 0.46 -5.41 -7.90
N ALA A 84 -0.47 -5.40 -6.94
CA ALA A 84 -1.66 -6.25 -6.99
C ALA A 84 -2.82 -5.66 -6.20
N ALA A 85 -4.04 -5.79 -6.73
CA ALA A 85 -5.28 -5.70 -5.97
C ALA A 85 -5.80 -7.14 -5.78
N LEU A 86 -5.91 -7.59 -4.53
CA LEU A 86 -6.36 -8.95 -4.20
C LEU A 86 -7.71 -8.91 -3.48
N GLY A 87 -7.73 -8.63 -2.18
CA GLY A 87 -8.96 -8.39 -1.44
C GLY A 87 -9.75 -9.63 -0.99
N ASN A 88 -9.17 -10.84 -1.04
CA ASN A 88 -9.86 -12.07 -0.64
C ASN A 88 -10.27 -12.11 0.86
N GLN A 89 -9.49 -11.46 1.74
CA GLN A 89 -9.77 -11.40 3.19
C GLN A 89 -10.42 -10.06 3.57
N VAL A 90 -9.79 -8.95 3.20
CA VAL A 90 -10.34 -7.60 3.39
C VAL A 90 -10.91 -7.10 2.07
N ARG A 91 -12.24 -6.93 2.03
CA ARG A 91 -12.95 -6.58 0.79
C ARG A 91 -12.76 -5.13 0.34
N GLN A 92 -12.47 -4.20 1.25
CA GLN A 92 -12.26 -2.80 0.85
C GLN A 92 -11.11 -2.74 -0.16
N LEU A 93 -11.33 -2.07 -1.30
CA LEU A 93 -10.33 -1.95 -2.35
C LEU A 93 -9.03 -1.34 -1.79
N HIS A 94 -7.94 -2.09 -1.94
CA HIS A 94 -6.59 -1.65 -1.64
C HIS A 94 -5.63 -2.30 -2.64
N ILE A 95 -4.62 -1.53 -3.05
CA ILE A 95 -3.60 -1.98 -3.99
C ILE A 95 -2.28 -2.07 -3.24
N HIS A 96 -1.62 -3.21 -3.33
CA HIS A 96 -0.30 -3.44 -2.78
C HIS A 96 0.77 -2.91 -3.74
N SER A 97 1.81 -2.27 -3.21
CA SER A 97 3.06 -1.95 -3.92
C SER A 97 4.24 -2.41 -3.08
N ILE A 98 4.98 -3.39 -3.57
CA ILE A 98 6.01 -4.11 -2.79
C ILE A 98 7.35 -4.08 -3.54
N ALA A 99 8.40 -3.62 -2.86
CA ALA A 99 9.79 -3.73 -3.30
C ALA A 99 10.32 -5.15 -3.04
N ARG A 100 10.79 -5.83 -4.09
CA ARG A 100 11.28 -7.22 -4.05
C ARG A 100 12.76 -7.31 -4.38
N PHE A 101 13.43 -8.27 -3.75
CA PHE A 101 14.86 -8.51 -3.86
C PHE A 101 15.15 -10.02 -4.01
N PRO A 102 16.19 -10.45 -4.74
CA PRO A 102 16.50 -11.87 -4.90
C PRO A 102 16.74 -12.62 -3.58
N GLU A 103 17.20 -11.91 -2.55
CA GLU A 103 17.48 -12.44 -1.22
C GLU A 103 16.32 -12.27 -0.23
N ASP A 104 15.17 -11.74 -0.67
CA ASP A 104 14.03 -11.54 0.22
C ASP A 104 13.37 -12.86 0.64
N ALA A 105 12.69 -12.86 1.79
CA ALA A 105 12.20 -14.06 2.46
C ALA A 105 11.19 -14.90 1.63
N ALA A 106 10.66 -14.35 0.53
CA ALA A 106 9.71 -15.05 -0.33
C ALA A 106 10.20 -15.22 -1.78
N TRP A 107 11.35 -14.70 -2.18
CA TRP A 107 11.78 -14.75 -3.59
C TRP A 107 11.95 -16.19 -4.11
N PRO A 108 11.50 -16.52 -5.34
CA PRO A 108 10.79 -15.69 -6.33
C PRO A 108 9.26 -15.72 -6.21
N ASN A 109 8.72 -16.31 -5.14
CA ASN A 109 7.29 -16.45 -4.90
C ASN A 109 6.64 -15.12 -4.46
N PRO A 110 5.30 -15.02 -4.51
CA PRO A 110 4.56 -13.92 -3.90
C PRO A 110 4.77 -13.87 -2.38
N VAL A 111 4.71 -12.67 -1.79
CA VAL A 111 4.91 -12.49 -0.32
C VAL A 111 3.74 -12.99 0.51
N TRP A 112 2.53 -13.01 -0.06
CA TRP A 112 1.31 -13.33 0.68
C TRP A 112 1.30 -14.78 1.15
N GLY A 113 1.14 -14.99 2.47
CA GLY A 113 1.09 -16.32 3.09
C GLY A 113 2.45 -16.97 3.33
N VAL A 114 3.55 -16.22 3.17
CA VAL A 114 4.91 -16.71 3.45
C VAL A 114 5.37 -16.22 4.82
N GLY A 115 5.49 -17.14 5.77
CA GLY A 115 5.95 -16.86 7.14
C GLY A 115 5.05 -15.90 7.93
N ASP A 116 5.50 -15.50 9.11
CA ASP A 116 4.80 -14.56 9.98
C ASP A 116 5.30 -13.12 9.76
N PRO A 117 4.43 -12.10 9.82
CA PRO A 117 4.85 -10.70 9.75
C PRO A 117 5.86 -10.35 10.84
N GLU A 118 6.88 -9.58 10.49
CA GLU A 118 7.83 -9.04 11.46
C GLU A 118 7.56 -7.53 11.65
N PRO A 119 6.98 -7.11 12.79
CA PRO A 119 6.66 -5.71 13.02
C PRO A 119 7.92 -4.82 13.04
N TYR A 120 7.76 -3.57 12.63
CA TYR A 120 8.83 -2.58 12.76
C TYR A 120 9.11 -2.24 14.23
N ASP A 121 10.38 -2.15 14.61
CA ASP A 121 10.74 -1.44 15.84
C ASP A 121 10.51 0.09 15.69
N ALA A 122 10.40 0.79 16.82
CA ALA A 122 10.07 2.21 16.82
C ALA A 122 11.09 3.09 16.08
N THR A 123 12.38 2.75 16.13
CA THR A 123 13.43 3.53 15.46
C THR A 123 13.35 3.32 13.96
N LEU A 124 13.31 2.06 13.49
CA LEU A 124 13.22 1.74 12.08
C LEU A 124 11.91 2.26 11.48
N LEU A 125 10.78 2.15 12.20
CA LEU A 125 9.49 2.67 11.77
C LEU A 125 9.57 4.17 11.50
N ASN A 126 10.10 4.95 12.45
CA ASN A 126 10.18 6.40 12.32
C ASN A 126 11.10 6.81 11.16
N THR A 127 12.25 6.15 11.00
CA THR A 127 13.14 6.38 9.86
C THR A 127 12.44 6.06 8.53
N ARG A 128 11.74 4.93 8.46
CA ARG A 128 11.03 4.49 7.25
C ARG A 128 9.90 5.47 6.88
N LEU A 129 9.09 5.87 7.84
CA LEU A 129 8.00 6.82 7.62
C LEU A 129 8.53 8.20 7.21
N GLY A 130 9.63 8.67 7.81
CA GLY A 130 10.28 9.92 7.41
C GLY A 130 10.71 9.90 5.95
N ALA A 131 11.52 8.91 5.56
CA ALA A 131 12.02 8.78 4.18
C ALA A 131 10.89 8.65 3.15
N LEU A 132 9.85 7.88 3.47
CA LEU A 132 8.68 7.74 2.59
C LEU A 132 7.92 9.07 2.45
N ARG A 133 7.66 9.78 3.55
CA ARG A 133 6.97 11.07 3.51
C ARG A 133 7.76 12.10 2.69
N ASP A 134 9.07 12.15 2.86
CA ASP A 134 9.95 13.03 2.08
C ASP A 134 9.95 12.64 0.59
N GLY A 135 9.88 11.34 0.27
CA GLY A 135 9.81 10.86 -1.10
C GLY A 135 8.50 11.18 -1.84
N PHE A 136 7.44 11.56 -1.11
CA PHE A 136 6.15 11.96 -1.68
C PHE A 136 5.86 13.47 -1.59
N ALA A 137 6.77 14.25 -0.99
CA ALA A 137 6.69 15.71 -0.94
C ALA A 137 7.09 16.33 -2.29
#